data_AF-A0A2E2ZP04-F1
#
_entry.id   AF-A0A2E2ZP04-F1
#
_cell.length_a   1.000
_cell.length_b   1.000
_cell.length_c   1.000
_cell.angle_alpha   90.00
_cell.angle_beta   90.00
_cell.angle_gamma   90.00
#
_symmetry.space_group_name_H-M   'P 1'
#
loop_
_entity.id
_entity.type
_entity.pdbx_description
1 polymer ?
#
loop_
_entity_poly.entity_id
_entity_poly.type
_entity_poly.pdbx_seq_one_letter_code
_entity_poly.pdbx_strand_id
1 'polypeptide(L)'
;NGEKMIDLYKRSIEFTYKLVELDLQKILLVTHAGVIRSLISEALSINLNQIFNIAVQYDEIYRFQINSSDKPSLLFLNMTNILTGEITQKLD
;
A
#
# COMPACT_ATOMS: atom_id res chain seq x y z
N ASN A 1 -4.82 -21.82 -13.56
CA ASN A 1 -5.47 -21.33 -12.32
C ASN A 1 -4.52 -20.39 -11.57
N GLY A 2 -4.40 -19.14 -12.01
CA GLY A 2 -3.61 -18.10 -11.33
C GLY A 2 -4.39 -16.77 -11.29
N GLU A 3 -3.99 -15.84 -10.42
CA GLU A 3 -4.55 -14.49 -10.32
C GLU A 3 -3.69 -13.52 -11.16
N LYS A 4 -4.33 -12.59 -11.87
CA LYS A 4 -3.59 -11.53 -12.58
C LYS A 4 -3.28 -10.39 -11.61
N MET A 5 -2.13 -9.74 -11.78
CA MET A 5 -1.74 -8.59 -10.94
C MET A 5 -2.78 -7.46 -10.94
N ILE A 6 -3.45 -7.21 -12.08
CA ILE A 6 -4.53 -6.23 -12.17
C ILE A 6 -5.72 -6.58 -11.26
N ASP A 7 -6.03 -7.87 -11.11
CA ASP A 7 -7.15 -8.33 -10.29
C ASP A 7 -6.78 -8.23 -8.80
N LEU A 8 -5.54 -8.64 -8.45
CA LEU A 8 -4.98 -8.45 -7.11
C LEU A 8 -4.94 -6.98 -6.70
N TYR A 9 -4.52 -6.09 -7.61
CA TYR A 9 -4.50 -4.64 -7.38
C TYR A 9 -5.90 -4.13 -7.05
N LYS A 10 -6.87 -4.39 -7.93
CA LYS A 10 -8.27 -3.94 -7.74
C LYS A 10 -8.83 -4.40 -6.41
N ARG A 11 -8.69 -5.69 -6.10
CA ARG A 11 -9.13 -6.31 -4.84
C ARG A 11 -8.47 -5.66 -3.62
N SER A 12 -7.18 -5.36 -3.69
CA SER A 12 -6.43 -4.76 -2.58
C SER A 12 -6.87 -3.32 -2.30
N ILE A 13 -7.09 -2.53 -3.36
CA ILE A 13 -7.54 -1.14 -3.23
C ILE A 13 -8.98 -1.08 -2.74
N GLU A 14 -9.88 -1.90 -3.32
CA GLU A 14 -11.27 -1.98 -2.88
C GLU A 14 -11.38 -2.38 -1.40
N PHE A 15 -10.65 -3.41 -0.99
CA PHE A 15 -10.58 -3.81 0.43
C PHE A 15 -10.13 -2.65 1.31
N THR A 16 -9.06 -1.94 0.91
CA THR A 16 -8.48 -0.86 1.71
C THR A 16 -9.43 0.33 1.85
N TYR A 17 -10.15 0.70 0.79
CA TYR A 17 -11.12 1.80 0.85
C TYR A 17 -12.39 1.46 1.63
N LYS A 18 -12.81 0.20 1.66
CA LYS A 18 -13.90 -0.24 2.55
C LYS A 18 -13.55 -0.09 4.03
N LEU A 19 -12.26 -0.09 4.41
CA LEU A 19 -11.86 0.10 5.80
C LEU A 19 -12.21 1.48 6.34
N VAL A 20 -12.42 2.47 5.47
CA VAL A 20 -12.88 3.82 5.84
C VAL A 20 -14.25 3.78 6.52
N GLU A 21 -15.09 2.80 6.18
CA GLU A 21 -16.44 2.63 6.72
C GLU A 21 -16.44 2.16 8.19
N LEU A 22 -15.31 1.66 8.70
CA LEU A 22 -15.20 1.09 10.04
C LEU A 22 -14.91 2.13 11.15
N ASP A 23 -14.72 3.41 10.80
CA ASP A 23 -14.40 4.51 11.72
C ASP A 23 -13.24 4.22 12.70
N LEU A 24 -12.20 3.55 12.19
CA LEU A 24 -11.02 3.16 12.97
C LEU A 24 -9.91 4.21 12.87
N GLN A 25 -9.30 4.57 14.00
CA GLN A 25 -8.21 5.55 14.03
C GLN A 25 -6.88 5.03 13.47
N LYS A 26 -6.58 3.73 13.66
CA LYS A 26 -5.34 3.09 13.21
C LYS A 26 -5.61 1.64 12.85
N ILE A 27 -5.03 1.19 11.74
CA ILE A 27 -5.20 -0.16 11.21
C ILE A 27 -3.83 -0.75 10.91
N LEU A 28 -3.62 -2.01 11.29
CA LEU A 28 -2.44 -2.78 10.92
C LEU A 28 -2.86 -3.84 9.89
N LEU A 29 -2.30 -3.77 8.69
CA LEU A 29 -2.47 -4.78 7.65
C LEU A 29 -1.21 -5.67 7.59
N VAL A 30 -1.36 -6.95 7.91
CA VAL A 30 -0.30 -7.96 7.73
C VAL A 30 -0.61 -8.75 6.47
N THR A 31 0.24 -8.64 5.46
CA THR A 31 -0.02 -9.17 4.13
C THR A 31 1.27 -9.46 3.36
N HIS A 32 1.14 -9.88 2.10
CA HIS A 32 2.25 -10.22 1.22
C HIS A 32 2.64 -9.06 0.30
N ALA A 33 3.85 -9.16 -0.28
CA ALA A 33 4.44 -8.12 -1.12
C ALA A 33 3.54 -7.67 -2.29
N GLY A 34 2.73 -8.55 -2.90
CA GLY A 34 1.82 -8.16 -4.00
C GLY A 34 0.75 -7.15 -3.58
N VAL A 35 0.20 -7.29 -2.37
CA VAL A 35 -0.75 -6.33 -1.81
C VAL A 35 -0.03 -5.03 -1.47
N ILE A 36 1.13 -5.11 -0.81
CA ILE A 36 1.93 -3.93 -0.45
C ILE A 36 2.27 -3.10 -1.70
N ARG A 37 2.75 -3.74 -2.78
CA ARG A 37 3.02 -3.09 -4.07
C ARG A 37 1.78 -2.40 -4.65
N SER A 38 0.61 -3.02 -4.50
CA SER A 38 -0.65 -2.43 -4.96
C SER A 38 -0.97 -1.14 -4.21
N LEU A 39 -0.81 -1.12 -2.88
CA LEU A 39 -1.03 0.07 -2.06
C LEU A 39 -0.02 1.19 -2.36
N ILE A 40 1.26 0.83 -2.54
CA ILE A 40 2.30 1.80 -2.94
C ILE A 40 1.99 2.37 -4.32
N SER A 41 1.61 1.52 -5.27
CA SER A 41 1.28 1.92 -6.64
C SER A 41 0.09 2.88 -6.68
N GLU A 42 -0.96 2.61 -5.90
CA GLU A 42 -2.11 3.52 -5.74
C GLU A 42 -1.68 4.85 -5.12
N ALA A 43 -0.94 4.80 -4.01
CA ALA A 43 -0.57 5.97 -3.24
C ALA A 43 0.41 6.91 -3.97
N LEU A 44 1.28 6.35 -4.82
CA LEU A 44 2.29 7.10 -5.58
C LEU A 44 1.93 7.25 -7.06
N SER A 45 0.75 6.79 -7.49
CA SER A 45 0.32 6.80 -8.89
C SER A 45 1.34 6.13 -9.84
N ILE A 46 2.02 5.08 -9.38
CA ILE A 46 2.95 4.29 -10.20
C ILE A 46 2.13 3.47 -11.19
N ASN A 47 2.56 3.44 -12.45
CA ASN A 47 1.87 2.67 -13.47
C ASN A 47 1.95 1.16 -13.16
N LEU A 48 0.84 0.44 -13.36
CA LEU A 48 0.77 -1.00 -13.14
C LEU A 48 1.81 -1.81 -13.93
N ASN A 49 2.29 -1.31 -15.08
CA ASN A 49 3.37 -1.95 -15.83
C ASN A 49 4.73 -1.91 -15.09
N GLN A 50 4.90 -0.99 -14.14
CA GLN A 50 6.10 -0.79 -13.32
C GLN A 50 5.92 -1.37 -11.90
N ILE A 51 4.77 -1.96 -11.58
CA ILE A 51 4.48 -2.42 -10.20
C ILE A 51 5.49 -3.41 -9.65
N PHE A 52 6.10 -4.24 -10.53
CA PHE A 52 7.12 -5.20 -10.13
C PHE A 52 8.50 -4.58 -9.84
N ASN A 53 8.72 -3.32 -10.23
CA ASN A 53 9.92 -2.57 -9.89
C ASN A 53 9.90 -2.08 -8.44
N ILE A 54 8.72 -2.03 -7.82
CA ILE A 54 8.57 -1.67 -6.40
C ILE A 54 9.20 -2.80 -5.57
N ALA A 55 10.36 -2.49 -4.99
CA ALA A 55 11.02 -3.36 -4.03
C ALA A 55 10.22 -3.36 -2.72
N VAL A 56 9.95 -4.55 -2.19
CA VAL A 56 9.35 -4.76 -0.88
C VAL A 56 10.20 -5.80 -0.21
N GLN A 57 10.89 -5.43 0.86
CA GLN A 57 11.78 -6.31 1.61
C GLN A 57 11.06 -6.84 2.85
N TYR A 58 11.67 -7.88 3.42
CA TYR A 58 11.37 -8.26 4.78
C TYR A 58 11.79 -7.12 5.71
N ASP A 59 11.13 -7.02 6.88
CA ASP A 59 11.46 -6.03 7.92
C ASP A 59 11.13 -4.57 7.58
N GLU A 60 10.24 -4.34 6.62
CA GLU A 60 9.77 -2.99 6.27
C GLU A 60 8.31 -2.77 6.70
N ILE A 61 8.03 -1.61 7.30
CA ILE A 61 6.68 -1.14 7.59
C ILE A 61 6.37 0.06 6.72
N TYR A 62 5.31 -0.04 5.93
CA TYR A 62 4.81 1.02 5.06
C TYR A 62 3.62 1.71 5.71
N ARG A 63 3.71 3.04 5.88
CA ARG A 63 2.65 3.85 6.49
C ARG A 63 1.93 4.66 5.43
N PHE A 64 0.60 4.62 5.51
CA PHE A 64 -0.30 5.36 4.64
C PHE A 64 -1.31 6.14 5.47
N GLN A 65 -1.80 7.25 4.93
CA GLN A 65 -3.01 7.92 5.37
C GLN A 65 -4.11 7.66 4.36
N ILE A 66 -5.29 7.26 4.84
CA ILE A 66 -6.48 7.12 4.01
C ILE A 66 -7.31 8.40 4.17
N ASN A 67 -7.60 9.08 3.06
CA ASN A 67 -8.48 10.25 3.07
C ASN A 67 -9.90 9.83 2.71
N SER A 68 -10.85 10.11 3.60
CA SER A 68 -12.25 9.66 3.52
C SER A 68 -13.17 10.59 2.72
N SER A 69 -12.65 11.37 1.77
CA SER A 69 -13.46 12.22 0.87
C SER A 69 -14.43 11.39 0.01
N ASP A 70 -15.36 12.06 -0.71
CA ASP A 70 -16.31 11.43 -1.64
C ASP A 70 -15.68 10.37 -2.57
N LYS A 71 -14.40 10.56 -2.89
CA LYS A 71 -13.52 9.52 -3.42
C LYS A 71 -12.39 9.24 -2.43
N PRO A 72 -12.29 8.02 -1.86
CA PRO A 72 -11.17 7.64 -1.02
C PRO A 72 -9.84 7.70 -1.77
N SER A 73 -8.78 8.09 -1.06
CA SER A 73 -7.41 8.09 -1.61
C SER A 73 -6.39 7.64 -0.56
N LEU A 74 -5.29 7.06 -1.04
CA LEU A 74 -4.12 6.74 -0.22
C LEU A 74 -3.03 7.78 -0.40
N LEU A 75 -2.49 8.27 0.72
CA LEU A 75 -1.27 9.07 0.78
C LEU A 75 -0.17 8.22 1.42
N PHE A 76 0.93 8.03 0.72
CA PHE A 76 2.12 7.40 1.31
C PHE A 76 2.79 8.39 2.28
N LEU A 77 3.10 7.93 3.48
CA LEU A 77 3.73 8.75 4.50
C LEU A 77 5.23 8.45 4.62
N ASN A 78 5.59 7.17 4.71
CA ASN A 78 6.97 6.68 4.75
C ASN A 78 7.02 5.15 4.82
N MET A 79 8.21 4.63 4.57
CA MET A 79 8.64 3.28 4.89
C MET A 79 9.62 3.35 6.06
N THR A 80 9.58 2.37 6.95
CA THR A 80 10.56 2.21 8.04
C THR A 80 11.14 0.81 7.98
N ASN A 81 12.47 0.69 7.94
CA ASN A 81 13.16 -0.57 8.14
C ASN A 81 13.30 -0.82 9.65
N ILE A 82 12.72 -1.90 10.16
CA ILE A 82 12.66 -2.14 11.61
C ILE A 82 13.98 -2.63 12.20
N LEU A 83 14.89 -3.16 11.37
CA LEU A 83 16.20 -3.62 11.82
C LEU A 83 17.20 -2.47 11.92
N THR A 84 17.20 -1.56 10.94
CA THR A 84 18.14 -0.43 10.89
C THR A 84 17.58 0.84 11.55
N GLY A 85 16.26 0.95 11.69
CA GLY A 85 15.58 2.16 12.13
C GLY A 85 15.51 3.27 11.07
N GLU A 86 15.96 2.98 9.84
CA GLU A 86 15.93 3.93 8.73
C GLU A 86 14.50 4.26 8.31
N ILE A 87 14.23 5.55 8.03
CA ILE A 87 12.92 6.03 7.60
C ILE A 87 13.05 6.73 6.25
N THR A 88 12.27 6.25 5.28
CA THR A 88 12.28 6.73 3.90
C THR A 88 10.93 7.36 3.56
N GLN A 89 10.92 8.65 3.22
CA GLN A 89 9.69 9.40 2.91
C GLN A 89 9.34 9.44 1.41
N LYS A 90 10.26 8.97 0.56
CA LYS A 90 10.09 8.88 -0.90
C LYS A 90 10.61 7.54 -1.37
N LEU A 91 9.84 6.82 -2.16
CA LEU A 91 10.30 5.61 -2.82
C LEU A 91 10.83 6.03 -4.19
N ASP A 92 12.14 5.89 -4.38
CA ASP A 92 12.85 6.23 -5.63
C ASP A 92 12.63 5.16 -6.72
#